data_AF-A0A094JL21-F1
#
_entry.id   AF-A0A094JL21-F1
#
_cell.length_a   1.000
_cell.length_b   1.000
_cell.length_c   1.000
_cell.angle_alpha   90.00
_cell.angle_beta   90.00
_cell.angle_gamma   90.00
#
_symmetry.space_group_name_H-M   'P 1'
#
loop_
_entity.id
_entity.type
_entity.pdbx_description
1 polymer ?
#
loop_
_entity_poly.entity_id
_entity_poly.type
_entity_poly.pdbx_seq_one_letter_code
_entity_poly.pdbx_strand_id
1 'polypeptide(L)'
;DAQLQIVIEVLQSIKAADMTPLLRSVYASEGGSDVLDSLMKYLYAGMAAPTQQRQGESSGAAMSVLLSWHEKVVEVAGLGCVGRVMTDRRTT
;
A
#
# COMPACT_ATOMS: atom_id res chain seq x y z
N ASP A 1 -9.30 10.45 -5.07
CA ASP A 1 -9.67 10.36 -3.64
C ASP A 1 -10.45 9.10 -3.29
N ALA A 2 -11.63 8.87 -3.88
CA ALA A 2 -12.46 7.69 -3.59
C ALA A 2 -11.72 6.35 -3.72
N GLN A 3 -10.87 6.19 -4.74
CA GLN A 3 -10.05 4.97 -4.91
C GLN A 3 -9.05 4.76 -3.76
N LEU A 4 -8.42 5.82 -3.26
CA LEU A 4 -7.48 5.73 -2.15
C LEU A 4 -8.18 5.27 -0.87
N GLN A 5 -9.37 5.81 -0.60
CA GLN A 5 -10.18 5.39 0.55
C GLN A 5 -10.56 3.92 0.46
N ILE A 6 -11.03 3.46 -0.70
CA ILE A 6 -11.35 2.04 -0.92
C ILE A 6 -10.13 1.15 -0.68
N VAL A 7 -8.95 1.55 -1.17
CA VAL A 7 -7.71 0.79 -0.93
C VAL A 7 -7.42 0.72 0.57
N ILE A 8 -7.48 1.84 1.29
CA ILE A 8 -7.22 1.86 2.74
C ILE A 8 -8.21 0.96 3.50
N GLU A 9 -9.50 1.02 3.19
CA GLU A 9 -10.52 0.17 3.80
C GLU A 9 -10.23 -1.33 3.57
N VAL A 10 -9.86 -1.70 2.34
CA VAL A 10 -9.48 -3.09 2.03
C VAL A 10 -8.25 -3.51 2.84
N LEU A 11 -7.22 -2.66 2.90
CA LEU A 11 -5.99 -2.95 3.64
C LEU A 11 -6.23 -3.10 5.15
N GLN A 12 -7.15 -2.33 5.74
CA GLN A 12 -7.54 -2.44 7.15
C GLN A 12 -8.37 -3.70 7.44
N SER A 13 -9.13 -4.19 6.46
CA SER A 13 -9.97 -5.38 6.62
C SER A 13 -9.19 -6.70 6.68
N ILE A 14 -7.94 -6.68 6.20
CA ILE A 14 -7.08 -7.87 6.12
C ILE A 14 -6.31 -8.05 7.43
N LYS A 15 -6.28 -9.30 7.93
CA LYS A 15 -5.56 -9.63 9.16
C LYS A 15 -4.05 -9.64 8.92
N ALA A 16 -3.28 -9.27 9.95
CA ALA A 16 -1.82 -9.25 9.88
C ALA A 16 -1.19 -10.59 9.43
N ALA A 17 -1.77 -11.72 9.85
CA ALA A 17 -1.32 -13.06 9.47
C ALA A 17 -1.47 -13.36 7.97
N ASP A 18 -2.39 -12.67 7.28
CA ASP A 18 -2.72 -12.89 5.88
C ASP A 18 -1.99 -11.92 4.92
N MET A 19 -1.32 -10.88 5.44
CA MET A 19 -0.65 -9.86 4.63
C MET A 19 0.43 -10.46 3.71
N THR A 20 1.44 -11.11 4.30
CA THR A 20 2.55 -11.71 3.55
C THR A 20 2.12 -12.79 2.57
N PRO A 21 1.27 -13.79 2.92
CA PRO A 21 0.85 -14.81 1.96
C PRO A 21 0.04 -14.22 0.80
N LEU A 22 -0.82 -13.22 1.05
CA LEU A 22 -1.57 -12.52 0.00
C LEU A 22 -0.62 -11.80 -0.96
N LEU A 23 0.34 -11.03 -0.43
CA LEU A 23 1.32 -10.30 -1.24
C LEU A 23 2.19 -11.24 -2.08
N ARG A 24 2.60 -12.39 -1.52
CA ARG A 24 3.34 -13.41 -2.28
C ARG A 24 2.52 -14.00 -3.41
N SER A 25 1.23 -14.27 -3.17
CA SER A 25 0.32 -14.77 -4.19
C SER A 25 0.13 -13.75 -5.33
N VAL A 26 -0.02 -12.47 -5.00
CA VAL A 26 -0.12 -11.38 -5.99
C VAL A 26 1.18 -11.24 -6.75
N TYR A 27 2.33 -11.25 -6.07
CA TYR A 27 3.62 -11.11 -6.73
C TYR A 27 3.91 -12.25 -7.71
N ALA A 28 3.46 -13.47 -7.40
CA ALA A 28 3.63 -14.64 -8.25
C ALA A 28 2.68 -14.68 -9.46
N SER A 29 1.64 -13.84 -9.51
CA SER A 29 0.74 -13.78 -10.66
C SER A 29 1.37 -13.01 -11.82
N GLU A 30 0.85 -13.21 -13.03
CA GLU A 30 1.28 -12.41 -14.20
C GLU A 30 1.06 -10.91 -13.92
N GLY A 31 2.10 -10.09 -14.15
CA GLY A 31 2.09 -8.66 -13.84
C GLY A 31 2.09 -8.30 -12.35
N GLY A 32 2.33 -9.28 -11.45
CA GLY A 32 2.28 -9.08 -10.01
C GLY A 32 3.19 -7.97 -9.48
N SER A 33 4.35 -7.77 -10.11
CA SER A 33 5.26 -6.67 -9.78
C SER A 33 4.63 -5.30 -10.00
N ASP A 34 3.91 -5.11 -11.11
CA ASP A 34 3.28 -3.82 -11.44
C ASP A 34 2.10 -3.53 -10.52
N VAL A 35 1.41 -4.58 -10.06
CA VAL A 35 0.35 -4.49 -9.04
C VAL A 35 0.94 -4.05 -7.70
N LEU A 36 2.05 -4.65 -7.26
CA LEU A 36 2.70 -4.26 -6.01
C LEU A 36 3.32 -2.86 -6.07
N ASP A 37 3.86 -2.46 -7.23
CA ASP A 37 4.29 -1.07 -7.45
C ASP A 37 3.10 -0.10 -7.38
N SER A 38 1.95 -0.47 -7.95
CA SER A 38 0.72 0.33 -7.87
C SER A 38 0.19 0.42 -6.43
N LEU A 39 0.21 -0.68 -5.68
CA LEU A 39 -0.11 -0.67 -4.25
C LEU A 39 0.83 0.26 -3.47
N MET A 40 2.13 0.20 -3.75
CA MET A 40 3.14 1.07 -3.13
C MET A 40 2.86 2.56 -3.43
N LYS A 41 2.37 2.92 -4.63
CA LYS A 41 1.90 4.29 -4.93
C LYS A 41 0.75 4.71 -4.01
N TYR A 42 -0.25 3.85 -3.82
CA TYR A 42 -1.38 4.13 -2.91
C TYR A 42 -0.94 4.25 -1.45
N LEU A 43 0.04 3.45 -1.00
CA LEU A 43 0.59 3.58 0.35
C LEU A 43 1.25 4.94 0.56
N TYR A 44 2.07 5.41 -0.37
CA TYR A 44 2.66 6.75 -0.29
C TYR A 44 1.61 7.86 -0.37
N ALA A 45 0.62 7.72 -1.25
CA ALA A 45 -0.49 8.67 -1.35
C ALA A 45 -1.29 8.74 -0.03
N GLY A 46 -1.56 7.61 0.61
CA GLY A 46 -2.25 7.54 1.90
C GLY A 46 -1.45 8.16 3.05
N MET A 47 -0.12 8.00 3.06
CA MET A 47 0.75 8.62 4.06
C MET A 47 0.87 10.14 3.86
N ALA A 48 0.83 10.61 2.61
CA ALA A 48 0.86 12.03 2.27
C ALA A 48 -0.50 12.73 2.40
N ALA A 49 -1.60 11.96 2.48
CA ALA A 49 -2.95 12.51 2.57
C ALA A 49 -3.14 13.34 3.86
N PRO A 50 -3.84 14.49 3.78
CA PRO A 50 -4.09 15.32 4.95
C PRO A 50 -4.87 14.55 6.02
N THR A 51 -4.54 14.80 7.30
CA THR A 51 -5.15 14.09 8.44
C THR A 51 -6.68 14.13 8.45
N GLN A 52 -7.29 15.20 7.92
CA GLN A 52 -8.73 15.38 7.81
C GLN A 52 -9.38 14.39 6.82
N GLN A 53 -8.64 13.98 5.80
CA GLN A 53 -9.09 13.11 4.72
C GLN A 53 -8.88 11.62 5.05
N ARG A 54 -8.21 11.32 6.16
CA ARG A 54 -8.15 9.99 6.79
C ARG A 54 -9.28 9.81 7.81
N GLN A 55 -10.48 10.27 7.44
CA GLN A 55 -11.66 10.38 8.29
C GLN A 55 -12.11 8.98 8.73
N GLY A 56 -12.02 8.68 10.04
CA GLY A 56 -12.63 7.47 10.61
C GLY A 56 -11.88 6.81 11.76
N GLU A 57 -10.58 7.06 11.90
CA GLU A 57 -9.74 6.46 12.95
C GLU A 57 -8.84 7.52 13.59
N SER A 58 -8.30 7.22 14.78
CA SER A 58 -7.16 7.97 15.28
C SER A 58 -6.12 8.04 14.15
N SER A 59 -5.72 9.24 13.76
CA SER A 59 -4.73 9.45 12.70
C SER A 59 -3.44 8.64 12.91
N GLY A 60 -3.17 8.17 14.13
CA GLY A 60 -2.12 7.20 14.42
C GLY A 60 -2.38 5.79 13.91
N ALA A 61 -3.59 5.24 14.08
CA ALA A 61 -3.93 3.86 13.72
C ALA A 61 -3.84 3.60 12.21
N ALA A 62 -4.44 4.49 11.40
CA ALA A 62 -4.33 4.39 9.94
C ALA A 62 -2.88 4.57 9.44
N MET A 63 -2.04 5.36 10.13
CA MET A 63 -0.62 5.46 9.80
C MET A 63 0.12 4.15 10.09
N SER A 64 -0.16 3.51 11.23
CA SER A 64 0.41 2.20 11.56
C SER A 64 0.07 1.16 10.49
N VAL A 65 -1.17 1.12 10.01
CA VAL A 65 -1.60 0.21 8.93
C VAL A 65 -0.79 0.45 7.65
N LEU A 66 -0.70 1.71 7.20
CA LEU A 66 0.05 2.07 6.00
C LEU A 66 1.54 1.67 6.10
N LEU A 67 2.16 1.89 7.25
CA LEU A 67 3.56 1.50 7.50
C LEU A 67 3.74 -0.02 7.53
N SER A 68 2.83 -0.76 8.17
CA SER A 68 2.88 -2.22 8.17
C SER A 68 2.74 -2.80 6.77
N TRP A 69 1.83 -2.27 5.95
CA TRP A 69 1.68 -2.70 4.55
C TRP A 69 2.90 -2.35 3.71
N HIS A 70 3.49 -1.17 3.92
CA HIS A 70 4.74 -0.77 3.26
C HIS A 70 5.86 -1.76 3.55
N GLU A 71 6.09 -2.09 4.83
CA GLU A 71 7.08 -3.08 5.25
C GLU A 71 6.87 -4.41 4.52
N LYS A 72 5.63 -4.92 4.48
CA LYS A 72 5.33 -6.22 3.87
C LYS A 72 5.44 -6.23 2.35
N VAL A 73 5.10 -5.13 1.68
CA VAL A 73 5.34 -5.01 0.23
C VAL A 73 6.84 -5.00 -0.06
N VAL A 74 7.64 -4.27 0.71
CA VAL A 74 9.11 -4.25 0.55
C VAL A 74 9.72 -5.61 0.86
N GLU A 75 9.21 -6.33 1.87
CA GLU A 75 9.63 -7.70 2.19
C GLU A 75 9.44 -8.65 0.99
N VAL A 76 8.31 -8.53 0.27
CA VAL A 76 7.96 -9.45 -0.84
C VAL A 76 8.54 -9.02 -2.18
N ALA A 77 8.41 -7.74 -2.55
CA ALA A 77 8.81 -7.21 -3.86
C ALA A 77 10.26 -6.70 -3.90
N GLY A 78 10.91 -6.60 -2.74
CA GLY A 78 12.22 -6.00 -2.57
C GLY A 78 12.22 -4.47 -2.70
N LEU A 79 13.36 -3.85 -2.43
CA LEU A 79 13.53 -2.38 -2.47
C LEU A 79 13.34 -1.77 -3.86
N GLY A 80 13.43 -2.58 -4.93
CA GLY A 80 13.24 -2.12 -6.31
C GLY A 80 11.86 -1.51 -6.59
N CYS A 81 10.81 -1.96 -5.87
CA CYS A 81 9.47 -1.40 -6.02
C CYS A 81 9.41 0.08 -5.61
N VAL A 82 10.11 0.46 -4.53
CA VAL A 82 10.20 1.85 -4.07
C VAL A 82 10.90 2.71 -5.12
N GLY A 83 12.03 2.24 -5.65
CA GLY A 83 12.78 2.96 -6.68
C GLY A 83 11.97 3.19 -7.95
N ARG A 84 11.21 2.18 -8.39
CA ARG A 84 10.30 2.29 -9.55
C ARG A 84 9.19 3.30 -9.29
N VAL A 85 8.54 3.25 -8.13
CA VAL A 85 7.50 4.23 -7.75
C VAL A 85 8.04 5.65 -7.68
N MET A 86 9.21 5.86 -7.07
CA MET A 86 9.82 7.20 -6.94
C MET A 86 10.27 7.79 -8.28
N THR A 87 10.62 6.93 -9.24
CA THR A 87 11.06 7.35 -10.59
C THR A 87 9.88 7.48 -11.56
N ASP A 88 8.73 6.92 -11.22
CA ASP A 88 7.52 7.00 -12.04
C ASP A 88 6.97 8.44 -12.05
N ARG A 89 7.07 9.09 -13.20
CA ARG A 89 6.56 10.46 -13.42
C ARG A 89 5.09 10.51 -13.82
N ARG A 90 4.45 9.36 -14.04
CA ARG A 90 2.99 9.27 -14.21
C ARG A 90 2.38 9.08 -12.82
N THR A 91 2.11 10.21 -12.16
CA THR A 91 1.24 10.25 -10.99
C THR A 91 -0.15 9.73 -11.37
N THR A 92 -0.71 8.88 -10.53
CA THR A 92 -2.15 8.56 -10.50
C THR A 92 -2.95 9.80 -10.11
#